data_AF-A0A9E2TZR9-F1
#
_entry.id   AF-A0A9E2TZR9-F1
#
_cell.length_a   1.000
_cell.length_b   1.000
_cell.length_c   1.000
_cell.angle_alpha   90.00
_cell.angle_beta   90.00
_cell.angle_gamma   90.00
#
_symmetry.space_group_name_H-M   'P 1'
#
loop_
_entity.id
_entity.type
_entity.pdbx_description
1 polymer ?
#
loop_
_entity_poly.entity_id
_entity_poly.type
_entity_poly.pdbx_seq_one_letter_code
_entity_poly.pdbx_strand_id
1 'polypeptide(L)'
;MYIAADGPRTKAEHKLTEKTRKVIEDHINWDCQIQKLYRSENLGLRIAVSSAIDWFFESEQAGVILEDDCLPDPSFFQFCSELLAKYEDNKRIMHISALNSFPNQSNPNGYYFSIYPKSWGWATWKRAWVKYDDSIEKYQVATKSDKWKQMFQTSLGMTFWKLIIEKMSFKNSKMRSTSWAYFWTLSIRYHDGLCINPYVNTIKNIGFDLDATNTSESGNFSDYMRNMPVESIQFPLIHPTNFQSNKEDDDKFLKFHLINSRTRRFLIYLKMLFPFLKPLR
;
A
#
# COMPACT_ATOMS: atom_id res chain seq x y z
N MET A 1 5.55 -20.54 -3.25
CA MET A 1 4.37 -19.65 -3.23
C MET A 1 3.73 -19.73 -1.85
N TYR A 2 3.34 -18.59 -1.31
CA TYR A 2 2.71 -18.48 0.00
C TYR A 2 1.26 -18.03 -0.20
N ILE A 3 0.31 -18.73 0.42
CA ILE A 3 -1.12 -18.42 0.33
C ILE A 3 -1.63 -18.18 1.75
N ALA A 4 -2.07 -16.95 2.02
CA ALA A 4 -2.69 -16.60 3.29
C ALA A 4 -4.15 -16.20 3.08
N ALA A 5 -5.04 -16.73 3.91
CA ALA A 5 -6.46 -16.37 3.89
C ALA A 5 -6.96 -16.19 5.32
N ASP A 6 -7.62 -15.07 5.59
CA ASP A 6 -8.29 -14.83 6.87
C ASP A 6 -9.46 -15.81 7.07
N GLY A 7 -9.96 -15.90 8.30
CA GLY A 7 -11.12 -16.74 8.62
C GLY A 7 -12.45 -16.04 8.33
N PRO A 8 -13.56 -16.79 8.30
CA PRO A 8 -14.89 -16.24 8.14
C PRO A 8 -15.31 -15.44 9.39
N ARG A 9 -16.11 -14.38 9.20
CA ARG A 9 -16.71 -13.61 10.31
C ARG A 9 -17.97 -14.28 10.86
N THR A 10 -18.64 -15.06 10.03
CA THR A 10 -19.89 -15.73 10.37
C THR A 10 -19.91 -17.16 9.86
N LYS A 11 -20.79 -18.00 10.42
CA LYS A 11 -21.01 -19.37 9.92
C LYS A 11 -21.45 -19.41 8.45
N ALA A 12 -22.16 -18.36 7.98
CA ALA A 12 -22.57 -18.26 6.59
C ALA A 12 -21.38 -18.03 5.64
N GLU A 13 -20.43 -17.17 6.04
CA GLU A 13 -19.22 -16.89 5.26
C GLU A 13 -18.24 -18.07 5.19
N HIS A 14 -18.34 -19.04 6.12
CA HIS A 14 -17.46 -20.21 6.14
C HIS A 14 -17.46 -20.97 4.81
N LYS A 15 -18.64 -21.20 4.22
CA LYS A 15 -18.74 -21.90 2.93
C LYS A 15 -18.09 -21.13 1.78
N LEU A 16 -18.23 -19.80 1.79
CA LEU A 16 -17.61 -18.93 0.77
C LEU A 16 -16.09 -18.92 0.92
N THR A 17 -15.59 -18.83 2.15
CA THR A 17 -14.15 -18.83 2.46
C THR A 17 -13.49 -20.13 1.99
N GLU A 18 -14.10 -21.28 2.30
CA GLU A 18 -13.60 -22.58 1.84
C GLU A 18 -13.65 -22.72 0.32
N LYS A 19 -14.70 -22.19 -0.32
CA LYS A 19 -14.79 -22.16 -1.78
C LYS A 19 -13.66 -21.33 -2.40
N THR A 20 -13.35 -20.17 -1.86
CA THR A 20 -12.24 -19.32 -2.34
C THR A 20 -10.89 -20.03 -2.20
N ARG A 21 -10.61 -20.62 -1.03
CA ARG A 21 -9.38 -21.39 -0.78
C ARG A 21 -9.22 -22.51 -1.81
N LYS A 22 -10.30 -23.27 -2.04
CA LYS A 22 -10.32 -24.36 -3.02
C LYS A 22 -10.11 -23.86 -4.45
N VAL A 23 -10.75 -22.76 -4.84
CA VAL A 23 -10.57 -22.19 -6.19
C VAL A 23 -9.11 -21.81 -6.43
N ILE A 24 -8.45 -21.17 -5.47
CA ILE A 24 -7.03 -20.81 -5.60
C ILE A 24 -6.19 -22.07 -5.81
N GLU A 25 -6.39 -23.09 -4.97
CA GLU A 25 -5.62 -24.34 -5.04
C GLU A 25 -5.83 -25.10 -6.34
N ASP A 26 -7.08 -25.21 -6.81
CA ASP A 26 -7.42 -25.94 -8.03
C ASP A 26 -6.84 -25.27 -9.30
N HIS A 27 -6.53 -23.96 -9.26
CA HIS A 27 -5.95 -23.23 -10.39
C HIS A 27 -4.41 -23.18 -10.40
N ILE A 28 -3.76 -23.60 -9.31
CA ILE A 28 -2.29 -23.71 -9.29
C ILE A 28 -1.90 -25.01 -9.98
N ASN A 29 -1.61 -24.91 -11.28
CA ASN A 29 -1.34 -26.04 -12.16
C ASN A 29 0.13 -26.13 -12.62
N TRP A 30 1.01 -25.30 -12.06
CA TRP A 30 2.46 -25.33 -12.30
C TRP A 30 3.19 -25.88 -11.07
N ASP A 31 4.38 -26.44 -11.30
CA ASP A 31 5.21 -26.98 -10.22
C ASP A 31 5.71 -25.84 -9.32
N CYS A 32 5.18 -25.78 -8.10
CA CYS A 32 5.67 -24.89 -7.06
C CYS A 32 5.39 -25.44 -5.66
N GLN A 33 6.29 -25.15 -4.72
CA GLN A 33 6.04 -25.43 -3.32
C GLN A 33 5.01 -24.44 -2.77
N ILE A 34 3.90 -24.96 -2.24
CA ILE A 34 2.83 -24.16 -1.64
C ILE A 34 2.94 -24.22 -0.12
N GLN A 35 3.03 -23.04 0.50
CA GLN A 35 2.89 -22.84 1.94
C GLN A 35 1.55 -22.16 2.20
N LYS A 36 0.78 -22.63 3.19
CA LYS A 36 -0.59 -22.15 3.45
C LYS A 36 -0.74 -21.63 4.87
N LEU A 37 -1.36 -20.46 5.01
CA LEU A 37 -1.79 -19.87 6.27
C LEU A 37 -3.29 -19.55 6.20
N TYR A 38 -4.11 -20.55 6.54
CA TYR A 38 -5.57 -20.42 6.57
C TYR A 38 -6.05 -20.30 8.01
N ARG A 39 -6.73 -19.20 8.32
CA ARG A 39 -7.22 -18.95 9.68
C ARG A 39 -8.64 -19.49 9.87
N SER A 40 -8.91 -20.00 11.07
CA SER A 40 -10.25 -20.44 11.47
C SER A 40 -11.18 -19.28 11.84
N GLU A 41 -10.61 -18.16 12.27
CA GLU A 41 -11.34 -16.97 12.72
C GLU A 41 -10.91 -15.73 11.94
N ASN A 42 -11.81 -14.77 11.79
CA ASN A 42 -11.51 -13.49 11.15
C ASN A 42 -10.70 -12.59 12.09
N LEU A 43 -9.41 -12.36 11.78
CA LEU A 43 -8.58 -11.41 12.52
C LEU A 43 -8.79 -9.96 12.06
N GLY A 44 -9.42 -9.79 10.89
CA GLY A 44 -9.66 -8.49 10.28
C GLY A 44 -8.45 -8.01 9.48
N LEU A 45 -8.73 -7.15 8.50
CA LEU A 45 -7.81 -6.79 7.41
C LEU A 45 -6.41 -6.38 7.90
N ARG A 46 -6.32 -5.51 8.92
CA ARG A 46 -5.02 -5.04 9.41
C ARG A 46 -4.15 -6.18 9.92
N ILE A 47 -4.66 -6.96 10.87
CA ILE A 47 -3.89 -8.01 11.56
C ILE A 47 -3.68 -9.19 10.62
N ALA A 48 -4.70 -9.57 9.85
CA ALA A 48 -4.63 -10.71 8.95
C ALA A 48 -3.54 -10.53 7.87
N VAL A 49 -3.44 -9.33 7.29
CA VAL A 49 -2.43 -9.01 6.28
C VAL A 49 -1.04 -8.85 6.91
N SER A 50 -0.90 -8.02 7.95
CA SER A 50 0.43 -7.77 8.52
C SER A 50 1.08 -9.06 9.03
N SER A 51 0.35 -9.91 9.76
CA SER A 51 0.88 -11.17 10.27
C SER A 51 1.09 -12.23 9.20
N ALA A 52 0.38 -12.16 8.06
CA ALA A 52 0.69 -13.03 6.92
C ALA A 52 2.00 -12.63 6.24
N ILE A 53 2.31 -11.33 6.18
CA ILE A 53 3.58 -10.84 5.67
C ILE A 53 4.71 -11.14 6.66
N ASP A 54 4.46 -11.06 7.97
CA ASP A 54 5.42 -11.52 8.99
C ASP A 54 5.78 -12.99 8.78
N TRP A 55 4.77 -13.86 8.69
CA TRP A 55 4.94 -15.29 8.42
C TRP A 55 5.72 -15.56 7.11
N PHE A 56 5.40 -14.84 6.04
CA PHE A 56 6.13 -14.94 4.77
C PHE A 56 7.64 -14.65 4.97
N PHE A 57 7.96 -13.57 5.68
CA PHE A 57 9.35 -13.18 5.95
C PHE A 57 10.02 -13.95 7.07
N GLU A 58 9.36 -14.90 7.75
CA GLU A 58 10.07 -15.86 8.61
C GLU A 58 11.04 -16.71 7.77
N SER A 59 10.63 -17.07 6.55
CA SER A 59 11.39 -17.94 5.65
C SER A 59 12.10 -17.18 4.53
N GLU A 60 11.53 -16.09 4.03
CA GLU A 60 12.01 -15.41 2.82
C GLU A 60 12.79 -14.12 3.11
N GLN A 61 13.71 -13.74 2.22
CA GLN A 61 14.47 -12.47 2.34
C GLN A 61 13.84 -11.32 1.57
N ALA A 62 13.08 -11.62 0.53
CA ALA A 62 12.40 -10.67 -0.33
C ALA A 62 11.26 -11.37 -1.06
N GLY A 63 10.30 -10.60 -1.58
CA GLY A 63 9.30 -11.15 -2.48
C GLY A 63 8.18 -10.21 -2.83
N VAL A 64 7.27 -10.74 -3.65
CA VAL A 64 6.07 -10.07 -4.18
C VAL A 64 4.87 -10.42 -3.30
N ILE A 65 4.06 -9.42 -2.98
CA ILE A 65 2.82 -9.50 -2.21
C ILE A 65 1.69 -9.04 -3.13
N LEU A 66 0.67 -9.89 -3.27
CA LEU A 66 -0.54 -9.63 -4.05
C LEU A 66 -1.77 -9.87 -3.19
N GLU A 67 -2.74 -8.97 -3.28
CA GLU A 67 -4.10 -9.18 -2.77
C GLU A 67 -4.91 -9.99 -3.79
N ASP A 68 -5.96 -10.67 -3.37
CA ASP A 68 -6.77 -11.57 -4.21
C ASP A 68 -7.53 -10.84 -5.33
N ASP A 69 -7.73 -9.54 -5.18
CA ASP A 69 -8.39 -8.65 -6.13
C ASP A 69 -7.42 -7.84 -7.00
N CYS A 70 -6.12 -8.14 -6.97
CA CYS A 70 -5.09 -7.44 -7.70
C CYS A 70 -4.54 -8.30 -8.85
N LEU A 71 -4.81 -7.90 -10.09
CA LEU A 71 -4.38 -8.59 -11.31
C LEU A 71 -3.19 -7.84 -11.95
N PRO A 72 -1.94 -8.30 -11.73
CA PRO A 72 -0.76 -7.67 -12.29
C PRO A 72 -0.53 -8.08 -13.76
N ASP A 73 0.10 -7.19 -14.53
CA ASP A 73 0.74 -7.52 -15.79
C ASP A 73 1.96 -8.43 -15.52
N PRO A 74 2.22 -9.47 -16.35
CA PRO A 74 3.35 -10.39 -16.12
C PRO A 74 4.72 -9.71 -16.05
N SER A 75 4.93 -8.58 -16.74
CA SER A 75 6.20 -7.83 -16.70
C SER A 75 6.54 -7.31 -15.29
N PHE A 76 5.53 -7.15 -14.42
CA PHE A 76 5.72 -6.73 -13.03
C PHE A 76 6.62 -7.71 -12.25
N PHE A 77 6.51 -9.02 -12.51
CA PHE A 77 7.34 -10.01 -11.82
C PHE A 77 8.81 -9.91 -12.21
N GLN A 78 9.10 -9.69 -13.50
CA GLN A 78 10.47 -9.46 -13.97
C GLN A 78 11.02 -8.13 -13.39
N PHE A 79 10.19 -7.09 -13.36
CA PHE A 79 10.54 -5.80 -12.75
C PHE A 79 10.90 -5.94 -11.27
N CYS A 80 10.07 -6.64 -10.49
CA CYS A 80 10.36 -6.92 -9.09
C CYS A 80 11.64 -7.74 -8.92
N SER A 81 11.82 -8.81 -9.71
CA SER A 81 13.02 -9.66 -9.63
C SER A 81 14.31 -8.84 -9.81
N GLU A 82 14.36 -8.03 -10.87
CA GLU A 82 15.52 -7.19 -11.17
C GLU A 82 15.78 -6.15 -10.06
N LEU A 83 14.73 -5.47 -9.58
CA LEU A 83 14.87 -4.41 -8.59
C LEU A 83 15.12 -4.92 -7.17
N LEU A 84 14.56 -6.07 -6.81
CA LEU A 84 14.83 -6.73 -5.53
C LEU A 84 16.31 -7.10 -5.42
N ALA A 85 16.89 -7.64 -6.48
CA ALA A 85 18.32 -7.93 -6.56
C ALA A 85 19.16 -6.64 -6.58
N LYS A 86 18.82 -5.68 -7.46
CA LYS A 86 19.58 -4.42 -7.60
C LYS A 86 19.68 -3.62 -6.31
N TYR A 87 18.61 -3.56 -5.53
CA TYR A 87 18.52 -2.74 -4.32
C TYR A 87 18.59 -3.57 -3.04
N GLU A 88 19.06 -4.81 -3.08
CA GLU A 88 19.18 -5.69 -1.92
C GLU A 88 19.91 -5.00 -0.75
N ASP A 89 21.05 -4.36 -1.00
CA ASP A 89 21.84 -3.67 0.03
C ASP A 89 21.42 -2.23 0.30
N ASN A 90 20.59 -1.63 -0.57
CA ASN A 90 20.16 -0.25 -0.41
C ASN A 90 19.00 -0.15 0.59
N LYS A 91 19.35 -0.02 1.87
CA LYS A 91 18.39 0.06 3.00
C LYS A 91 17.37 1.19 2.89
N ARG A 92 17.63 2.20 2.07
CA ARG A 92 16.70 3.31 1.84
C ARG A 92 15.55 2.93 0.92
N ILE A 93 15.74 1.96 0.02
CA ILE A 93 14.64 1.44 -0.79
C ILE A 93 13.90 0.39 0.04
N MET A 94 12.61 0.61 0.25
CA MET A 94 11.78 -0.21 1.14
C MET A 94 10.58 -0.84 0.45
N HIS A 95 10.21 -0.39 -0.75
CA HIS A 95 9.00 -0.85 -1.42
C HIS A 95 9.13 -0.70 -2.93
N ILE A 96 8.54 -1.63 -3.68
CA ILE A 96 8.40 -1.59 -5.13
C ILE A 96 6.92 -1.75 -5.44
N SER A 97 6.30 -0.77 -6.09
CA SER A 97 4.87 -0.78 -6.42
C SER A 97 4.63 -1.36 -7.82
N ALA A 98 3.50 -2.03 -8.05
CA ALA A 98 2.98 -2.31 -9.39
C ALA A 98 2.13 -1.14 -9.93
N LEU A 99 1.37 -0.52 -9.02
CA LEU A 99 0.47 0.56 -9.32
C LEU A 99 1.21 1.87 -9.64
N ASN A 100 0.77 2.52 -10.73
CA ASN A 100 0.99 3.93 -10.92
C ASN A 100 -0.33 4.66 -11.19
N SER A 101 -0.82 5.43 -10.21
CA SER A 101 -2.06 6.22 -10.32
C SER A 101 -1.99 7.38 -11.33
N PHE A 102 -0.79 7.74 -11.80
CA PHE A 102 -0.58 8.80 -12.79
C PHE A 102 0.45 8.33 -13.82
N PRO A 103 0.07 7.37 -14.69
CA PRO A 103 1.02 6.78 -15.62
C PRO A 103 1.56 7.81 -16.61
N ASN A 104 2.85 7.72 -16.90
CA ASN A 104 3.50 8.44 -17.98
C ASN A 104 4.08 7.41 -18.97
N GLN A 105 3.32 7.16 -20.03
CA GLN A 105 3.64 6.16 -21.05
C GLN A 105 4.89 6.49 -21.86
N SER A 106 5.44 7.71 -21.73
CA SER A 106 6.63 8.13 -22.48
C SER A 106 7.90 7.39 -22.07
N ASN A 107 7.93 6.71 -20.91
CA ASN A 107 9.11 6.03 -20.37
C ASN A 107 8.77 4.62 -19.86
N PRO A 108 8.30 3.69 -20.71
CA PRO A 108 7.72 2.43 -20.26
C PRO A 108 8.75 1.42 -19.70
N ASN A 109 10.05 1.69 -19.85
CA ASN A 109 11.16 0.95 -19.26
C ASN A 109 11.76 1.63 -18.02
N GLY A 110 11.20 2.76 -17.57
CA GLY A 110 11.72 3.51 -16.43
C GLY A 110 10.88 3.36 -15.16
N TYR A 111 11.47 3.79 -14.06
CA TYR A 111 10.80 3.97 -12.78
C TYR A 111 11.34 5.19 -12.07
N TYR A 112 10.59 5.67 -11.08
CA TYR A 112 10.97 6.79 -10.23
C TYR A 112 10.79 6.45 -8.77
N PHE A 113 11.41 7.26 -7.90
CA PHE A 113 11.21 7.12 -6.47
C PHE A 113 10.07 8.00 -5.98
N SER A 114 9.32 7.52 -5.00
CA SER A 114 8.27 8.25 -4.29
C SER A 114 8.46 8.05 -2.79
N ILE A 115 7.87 8.93 -1.98
CA ILE A 115 7.74 8.67 -0.54
C ILE A 115 6.50 7.84 -0.18
N TYR A 116 5.61 7.56 -1.14
CA TYR A 116 4.36 6.86 -0.91
C TYR A 116 4.38 5.43 -1.50
N PRO A 117 4.16 4.40 -0.67
CA PRO A 117 3.95 3.05 -1.16
C PRO A 117 2.55 2.96 -1.79
N LYS A 118 2.43 2.19 -2.88
CA LYS A 118 1.15 1.93 -3.56
C LYS A 118 0.90 0.41 -3.45
N SER A 119 -0.08 0.01 -2.63
CA SER A 119 -0.20 -1.38 -2.15
C SER A 119 -0.94 -2.34 -3.07
N TRP A 120 -1.49 -1.89 -4.21
CA TRP A 120 -2.03 -2.81 -5.21
C TRP A 120 -0.87 -3.50 -5.93
N GLY A 121 -0.53 -4.69 -5.45
CA GLY A 121 0.62 -5.46 -5.90
C GLY A 121 1.94 -4.74 -5.65
N TRP A 122 2.81 -5.38 -4.88
CA TRP A 122 4.06 -4.75 -4.49
C TRP A 122 5.10 -5.78 -4.11
N ALA A 123 6.35 -5.36 -4.02
CA ALA A 123 7.42 -6.18 -3.49
C ALA A 123 8.20 -5.44 -2.42
N THR A 124 8.83 -6.20 -1.53
CA THR A 124 9.71 -5.66 -0.49
C THR A 124 10.72 -6.71 -0.05
N TRP A 125 11.58 -6.30 0.88
CA TRP A 125 12.58 -7.13 1.54
C TRP A 125 12.19 -7.34 3.00
N LYS A 126 12.56 -8.49 3.57
CA LYS A 126 12.52 -8.75 5.01
C LYS A 126 13.15 -7.61 5.79
N ARG A 127 14.33 -7.14 5.36
CA ARG A 127 15.04 -6.02 6.00
C ARG A 127 14.25 -4.71 6.08
N ALA A 128 13.30 -4.51 5.16
CA ALA A 128 12.42 -3.35 5.16
C ALA A 128 11.15 -3.65 5.97
N TRP A 129 10.54 -4.82 5.76
CA TRP A 129 9.31 -5.22 6.45
C TRP A 129 9.46 -5.32 7.96
N VAL A 130 10.61 -5.75 8.50
CA VAL A 130 10.87 -5.75 9.95
C VAL A 130 10.84 -4.36 10.59
N LYS A 131 10.71 -3.29 9.79
CA LYS A 131 10.49 -1.91 10.26
C LYS A 131 9.01 -1.53 10.34
N TYR A 132 8.11 -2.40 9.90
CA TYR A 132 6.67 -2.22 10.05
C TYR A 132 6.34 -2.07 11.53
N ASP A 133 5.62 -0.99 11.85
CA ASP A 133 5.20 -0.65 13.21
C ASP A 133 3.78 -0.09 13.15
N ASP A 134 2.84 -0.77 13.80
CA ASP A 134 1.45 -0.34 13.86
C ASP A 134 1.08 0.39 15.16
N SER A 135 2.08 0.83 15.95
CA SER A 135 1.91 1.66 17.14
C SER A 135 1.50 3.07 16.75
N ILE A 136 0.22 3.38 16.94
CA ILE A 136 -0.30 4.74 16.71
C ILE A 136 0.33 5.76 17.66
N GLU A 137 0.66 5.34 18.89
CA GLU A 137 1.22 6.17 19.94
C GLU A 137 2.61 6.69 19.54
N LYS A 138 3.45 5.84 18.94
CA LYS A 138 4.75 6.22 18.37
C LYS A 138 4.60 7.38 17.37
N TYR A 139 3.62 7.27 16.47
CA TYR A 139 3.41 8.31 15.45
C TYR A 139 2.76 9.57 16.02
N GLN A 140 1.91 9.46 17.06
CA GLN A 140 1.41 10.63 17.79
C GLN A 140 2.54 11.43 18.43
N VAL A 141 3.53 10.76 19.03
CA VAL A 141 4.74 11.42 19.55
C VAL A 141 5.51 12.07 18.40
N ALA A 142 5.70 11.35 17.29
CA ALA A 142 6.41 11.89 16.12
C ALA A 142 5.81 13.21 15.64
N THR A 143 4.46 13.35 15.61
CA THR A 143 3.77 14.59 15.17
C THR A 143 4.14 15.87 15.95
N LYS A 144 4.81 15.73 17.11
CA LYS A 144 5.23 16.84 17.99
C LYS A 144 6.74 17.09 17.95
N SER A 145 7.46 16.44 17.03
CA SER A 145 8.92 16.49 16.94
C SER A 145 9.40 16.94 15.55
N ASP A 146 10.67 17.30 15.41
CA ASP A 146 11.26 17.61 14.11
C ASP A 146 11.31 16.40 13.17
N LYS A 147 11.20 15.17 13.69
CA LYS A 147 11.06 13.97 12.86
C LYS A 147 9.84 14.06 11.95
N TRP A 148 8.76 14.72 12.37
CA TRP A 148 7.56 14.88 11.54
C TRP A 148 7.83 15.65 10.25
N LYS A 149 8.64 16.72 10.33
CA LYS A 149 9.02 17.55 9.18
C LYS A 149 9.89 16.75 8.20
N GLN A 150 10.74 15.86 8.72
CA GLN A 150 11.55 14.97 7.89
C GLN A 150 10.70 13.91 7.17
N MET A 151 9.71 13.35 7.89
CA MET A 151 8.78 12.37 7.34
C MET A 151 7.97 12.97 6.18
N PHE A 152 7.43 14.18 6.35
CA PHE A 152 6.57 14.84 5.37
C PHE A 152 7.08 16.24 5.05
N GLN A 153 7.77 16.37 3.92
CA GLN A 153 8.53 17.57 3.55
C GLN A 153 7.67 18.81 3.27
N THR A 154 6.35 18.65 3.15
CA THR A 154 5.41 19.73 2.83
C THR A 154 4.41 19.95 3.97
N SER A 155 3.97 21.20 4.16
CA SER A 155 2.94 21.55 5.14
C SER A 155 1.62 20.83 4.89
N LEU A 156 1.28 20.61 3.61
CA LEU A 156 0.12 19.83 3.20
C LEU A 156 0.26 18.36 3.63
N GLY A 157 1.38 17.72 3.33
CA GLY A 157 1.65 16.33 3.73
C GLY A 157 1.63 16.16 5.25
N MET A 158 2.29 17.06 5.99
CA MET A 158 2.27 17.07 7.46
C MET A 158 0.86 17.18 8.02
N THR A 159 0.03 18.07 7.48
CA THR A 159 -1.34 18.27 7.96
C THR A 159 -2.23 17.08 7.63
N PHE A 160 -2.11 16.55 6.40
CA PHE A 160 -2.85 15.38 5.96
C PHE A 160 -2.57 14.17 6.85
N TRP A 161 -1.30 13.81 7.04
CA TRP A 161 -0.95 12.63 7.83
C TRP A 161 -1.20 12.81 9.32
N LYS A 162 -1.14 14.04 9.84
CA LYS A 162 -1.52 14.32 11.23
C LYS A 162 -3.01 14.06 11.46
N LEU A 163 -3.86 14.46 10.51
CA LEU A 163 -5.29 14.15 10.55
C LEU A 163 -5.57 12.64 10.41
N ILE A 164 -4.80 11.93 9.59
CA ILE A 164 -4.90 10.47 9.49
C ILE A 164 -4.58 9.82 10.83
N ILE A 165 -3.47 10.21 11.48
CA ILE A 165 -3.09 9.72 12.82
C ILE A 165 -4.18 10.02 13.86
N GLU A 166 -4.67 11.25 13.90
CA GLU A 166 -5.74 11.63 14.84
C GLU A 166 -7.01 10.79 14.62
N LYS A 167 -7.42 10.57 13.37
CA LYS A 167 -8.55 9.71 13.05
C LYS A 167 -8.31 8.24 13.44
N MET A 168 -7.10 7.73 13.31
CA MET A 168 -6.76 6.37 13.79
C MET A 168 -6.72 6.29 15.32
N SER A 169 -6.47 7.39 16.02
CA SER A 169 -6.34 7.38 17.48
C SER A 169 -7.66 7.19 18.25
N PHE A 170 -8.81 7.32 17.59
CA PHE A 170 -10.10 7.04 18.23
C PHE A 170 -10.25 5.54 18.53
N LYS A 171 -10.74 5.22 19.75
CA LYS A 171 -10.82 3.84 20.29
C LYS A 171 -11.54 2.85 19.36
N ASN A 172 -12.55 3.30 18.61
CA ASN A 172 -13.34 2.49 17.68
C ASN A 172 -13.12 2.90 16.21
N SER A 173 -11.94 3.43 15.88
CA SER A 173 -11.65 3.88 14.53
C SER A 173 -11.65 2.70 13.55
N LYS A 174 -12.67 2.64 12.67
CA LYS A 174 -12.68 1.70 11.53
C LYS A 174 -11.41 1.83 10.70
N MET A 175 -10.92 3.07 10.52
CA MET A 175 -9.69 3.31 9.76
C MET A 175 -8.47 2.64 10.42
N ARG A 176 -8.37 2.65 11.75
CA ARG A 176 -7.30 1.93 12.47
C ARG A 176 -7.42 0.42 12.27
N SER A 177 -8.64 -0.15 12.33
CA SER A 177 -8.83 -1.59 12.21
C SER A 177 -8.69 -2.14 10.79
N THR A 178 -8.88 -1.30 9.75
CA THR A 178 -8.88 -1.74 8.35
C THR A 178 -7.65 -1.29 7.53
N SER A 179 -6.62 -0.68 8.12
CA SER A 179 -5.57 -0.02 7.31
C SER A 179 -4.13 -0.37 7.71
N TRP A 180 -3.65 -1.54 7.30
CA TRP A 180 -2.23 -1.89 7.40
C TRP A 180 -1.35 -0.96 6.54
N ALA A 181 -1.83 -0.53 5.38
CA ALA A 181 -1.09 0.31 4.43
C ALA A 181 -0.74 1.71 4.96
N TYR A 182 -1.58 2.30 5.82
CA TYR A 182 -1.24 3.58 6.48
C TYR A 182 -0.06 3.41 7.45
N PHE A 183 -0.05 2.33 8.24
CA PHE A 183 1.07 2.02 9.12
C PHE A 183 2.34 1.69 8.33
N TRP A 184 2.22 1.01 7.20
CA TRP A 184 3.36 0.76 6.33
C TRP A 184 3.94 2.06 5.74
N THR A 185 3.08 2.97 5.29
CA THR A 185 3.51 4.31 4.85
C THR A 185 4.23 5.05 5.98
N LEU A 186 3.63 5.12 7.17
CA LEU A 186 4.23 5.77 8.33
C LEU A 186 5.57 5.12 8.73
N SER A 187 5.70 3.81 8.63
CA SER A 187 6.94 3.06 8.87
C SER A 187 8.03 3.44 7.88
N ILE A 188 7.74 3.40 6.58
CA ILE A 188 8.67 3.83 5.53
C ILE A 188 9.13 5.27 5.79
N ARG A 189 8.19 6.18 6.06
CA ARG A 189 8.52 7.59 6.29
C ARG A 189 9.34 7.80 7.56
N TYR A 190 9.04 7.07 8.63
CA TYR A 190 9.78 7.14 9.87
C TYR A 190 11.24 6.67 9.71
N HIS A 191 11.49 5.77 8.77
CA HIS A 191 12.84 5.28 8.43
C HIS A 191 13.45 5.97 7.20
N ASP A 192 12.91 7.12 6.79
CA ASP A 192 13.38 7.94 5.65
C ASP A 192 13.46 7.15 4.32
N GLY A 193 12.66 6.09 4.23
CA GLY A 193 12.63 5.16 3.10
C GLY A 193 11.97 5.73 1.86
N LEU A 194 12.30 5.13 0.72
CA LEU A 194 11.74 5.41 -0.59
C LEU A 194 11.04 4.17 -1.16
N CYS A 195 10.07 4.45 -2.02
CA CYS A 195 9.32 3.50 -2.80
C CYS A 195 9.70 3.64 -4.27
N ILE A 196 9.83 2.53 -4.99
CA ILE A 196 9.97 2.51 -6.44
C ILE A 196 8.58 2.42 -7.06
N ASN A 197 8.28 3.29 -8.01
CA ASN A 197 7.06 3.26 -8.80
C ASN A 197 7.41 3.18 -10.30
N PRO A 198 6.81 2.26 -11.07
CA PRO A 198 6.95 2.22 -12.52
C PRO A 198 6.34 3.47 -13.15
N TYR A 199 6.84 3.89 -14.31
CA TYR A 199 6.20 4.98 -15.06
C TYR A 199 4.86 4.57 -15.68
N VAL A 200 4.66 3.29 -15.99
CA VAL A 200 3.37 2.74 -16.43
C VAL A 200 2.60 2.14 -15.26
N ASN A 201 1.29 1.94 -15.43
CA ASN A 201 0.51 1.17 -14.47
C ASN A 201 0.54 -0.31 -14.84
N THR A 202 1.02 -1.17 -13.94
CA THR A 202 1.17 -2.61 -14.21
C THR A 202 0.16 -3.47 -13.47
N ILE A 203 -0.91 -2.89 -12.93
CA ILE A 203 -1.88 -3.64 -12.16
C ILE A 203 -3.29 -3.10 -12.29
N LYS A 204 -4.26 -4.02 -12.29
CA LYS A 204 -5.68 -3.71 -12.20
C LYS A 204 -6.24 -4.26 -10.91
N ASN A 205 -6.92 -3.43 -10.14
CA ASN A 205 -7.79 -3.93 -9.08
C ASN A 205 -9.14 -4.34 -9.69
N ILE A 206 -9.51 -5.60 -9.54
CA ILE A 206 -10.76 -6.19 -10.03
C ILE A 206 -11.83 -6.34 -8.93
N GLY A 207 -11.53 -5.91 -7.70
CA GLY A 207 -12.41 -5.93 -6.55
C GLY A 207 -13.35 -4.73 -6.45
N PHE A 208 -13.72 -4.12 -7.58
CA PHE A 208 -14.62 -2.96 -7.64
C PHE A 208 -16.09 -3.37 -7.90
N ASP A 209 -16.46 -4.56 -7.46
CA ASP A 209 -17.79 -5.14 -7.69
C ASP A 209 -18.77 -4.77 -6.56
N LEU A 210 -20.06 -5.10 -6.73
CA LEU A 210 -21.12 -4.80 -5.75
C LEU A 210 -20.85 -5.39 -4.35
N ASP A 211 -20.03 -6.44 -4.27
CA ASP A 211 -19.67 -7.14 -3.04
C ASP A 211 -18.37 -6.61 -2.38
N ALA A 212 -17.81 -5.52 -2.91
CA ALA A 212 -16.55 -4.98 -2.41
C ALA A 212 -16.66 -4.39 -0.99
N THR A 213 -15.77 -4.83 -0.10
CA THR A 213 -15.85 -4.46 1.32
C THR A 213 -15.22 -3.11 1.66
N ASN A 214 -14.32 -2.57 0.81
CA ASN A 214 -13.57 -1.34 1.05
C ASN A 214 -13.55 -0.33 -0.12
N THR A 215 -14.07 -0.69 -1.30
CA THR A 215 -14.01 0.11 -2.55
C THR A 215 -15.41 0.48 -3.08
N SER A 216 -16.43 0.42 -2.23
CA SER A 216 -17.85 0.58 -2.58
C SER A 216 -18.32 2.03 -2.84
N GLU A 217 -17.43 3.03 -2.84
CA GLU A 217 -17.82 4.41 -3.12
C GLU A 217 -17.94 4.62 -4.63
N SER A 218 -19.16 4.93 -5.10
CA SER A 218 -19.44 5.34 -6.47
C SER A 218 -19.04 6.80 -6.70
N GLY A 219 -18.32 7.05 -7.79
CA GLY A 219 -17.96 8.38 -8.25
C GLY A 219 -16.87 8.37 -9.31
N ASN A 220 -16.70 9.48 -10.03
CA ASN A 220 -15.72 9.65 -11.12
C ASN A 220 -14.29 9.17 -10.78
N PHE A 221 -13.96 9.16 -9.49
CA PHE A 221 -12.68 8.71 -8.97
C PHE A 221 -12.50 7.18 -8.96
N SER A 222 -13.44 6.46 -8.36
CA SER A 222 -13.40 5.00 -8.37
C SER A 222 -13.54 4.50 -9.80
N ASP A 223 -14.29 5.22 -10.64
CA ASP A 223 -14.34 4.99 -12.08
C ASP A 223 -12.98 5.20 -12.76
N TYR A 224 -12.24 6.27 -12.44
CA TYR A 224 -10.90 6.48 -12.97
C TYR A 224 -9.96 5.32 -12.61
N MET A 225 -9.89 4.97 -11.32
CA MET A 225 -8.98 3.91 -10.86
C MET A 225 -9.37 2.53 -11.38
N ARG A 226 -10.68 2.25 -11.52
CA ARG A 226 -11.21 0.99 -12.08
C ARG A 226 -10.89 0.83 -13.56
N ASN A 227 -10.90 1.94 -14.31
CA ASN A 227 -10.71 1.95 -15.76
C ASN A 227 -9.29 2.31 -16.20
N MET A 228 -8.35 2.44 -15.26
CA MET A 228 -6.96 2.73 -15.59
C MET A 228 -6.36 1.60 -16.44
N PRO A 229 -5.72 1.92 -17.59
CA PRO A 229 -5.11 0.91 -18.42
C PRO A 229 -3.98 0.20 -17.67
N VAL A 230 -3.81 -1.08 -17.98
CA VAL A 230 -2.64 -1.87 -17.57
C VAL A 230 -1.73 -1.98 -18.78
N GLU A 231 -0.45 -1.74 -18.56
CA GLU A 231 0.58 -1.75 -19.58
C GLU A 231 1.79 -2.55 -19.10
N SER A 232 2.48 -3.20 -20.04
CA SER A 232 3.68 -3.97 -19.74
C SER A 232 4.92 -3.06 -19.67
N ILE A 233 5.73 -3.27 -18.63
CA ILE A 233 7.06 -2.67 -18.51
C ILE A 233 7.96 -3.21 -19.63
N GLN A 234 8.69 -2.31 -20.27
CA GLN A 234 9.65 -2.65 -21.31
C GLN A 234 11.03 -2.86 -20.69
N PHE A 235 11.81 -3.80 -21.25
CA PHE A 235 13.16 -4.11 -20.79
C PHE A 235 14.18 -3.86 -21.91
N PRO A 236 15.46 -3.55 -21.58
CA PRO A 236 16.04 -3.43 -20.24
C PRO A 236 15.56 -2.18 -19.48
N LEU A 237 15.58 -2.23 -18.14
CA LEU A 237 15.16 -1.10 -17.32
C LEU A 237 16.15 0.06 -17.41
N ILE A 238 15.62 1.29 -17.42
CA ILE A 238 16.41 2.51 -17.25
C ILE A 238 16.44 2.85 -15.76
N HIS A 239 17.61 2.71 -15.16
CA HIS A 239 17.79 2.99 -13.74
C HIS A 239 18.07 4.49 -13.49
N PRO A 240 17.31 5.16 -12.61
CA PRO A 240 17.64 6.51 -12.18
C PRO A 240 18.94 6.52 -11.37
N THR A 241 19.78 7.53 -11.61
CA THR A 241 21.05 7.73 -10.90
C THR A 241 20.87 8.54 -9.62
N ASN A 242 19.79 9.32 -9.51
CA ASN A 242 19.47 10.12 -8.34
C ASN A 242 18.39 9.45 -7.49
N PHE A 243 18.68 9.28 -6.21
CA PHE A 243 17.75 8.74 -5.23
C PHE A 243 16.92 9.86 -4.60
N GLN A 244 16.19 10.64 -5.38
CA GLN A 244 15.27 11.65 -4.84
C GLN A 244 13.85 11.28 -5.21
N SER A 245 12.90 11.56 -4.30
CA SER A 245 11.50 11.34 -4.61
C SER A 245 11.02 12.33 -5.66
N ASN A 246 10.11 11.88 -6.51
CA ASN A 246 9.41 12.71 -7.47
C ASN A 246 8.36 13.53 -6.72
N LYS A 247 8.73 14.76 -6.35
CA LYS A 247 7.85 15.68 -5.61
C LYS A 247 6.54 15.97 -6.34
N GLU A 248 6.55 15.99 -7.67
CA GLU A 248 5.34 16.22 -8.45
C GLU A 248 4.36 15.05 -8.31
N ASP A 249 4.83 13.80 -8.39
CA ASP A 249 3.98 12.62 -8.14
C ASP A 249 3.51 12.55 -6.69
N ASP A 250 4.41 12.83 -5.74
CA ASP A 250 4.08 12.85 -4.31
C ASP A 250 2.95 13.88 -4.00
N ASP A 251 2.99 15.06 -4.62
CA ASP A 251 1.95 16.08 -4.49
C ASP A 251 0.66 15.69 -5.21
N LYS A 252 0.72 15.06 -6.39
CA LYS A 252 -0.46 14.52 -7.09
C LYS A 252 -1.14 13.46 -6.24
N PHE A 253 -0.38 12.54 -5.65
CA PHE A 253 -0.87 11.51 -4.73
C PHE A 253 -1.59 12.13 -3.53
N LEU A 254 -0.99 13.13 -2.88
CA LEU A 254 -1.65 13.84 -1.77
C LEU A 254 -2.94 14.52 -2.23
N LYS A 255 -2.89 15.30 -3.32
CA LYS A 255 -4.07 16.00 -3.86
C LYS A 255 -5.20 15.03 -4.22
N PHE A 256 -4.87 13.89 -4.80
CA PHE A 256 -5.81 12.82 -5.11
C PHE A 256 -6.53 12.32 -3.85
N HIS A 257 -5.81 12.07 -2.75
CA HIS A 257 -6.43 11.67 -1.48
C HIS A 257 -7.20 12.79 -0.75
N LEU A 258 -7.03 14.04 -1.18
CA LEU A 258 -7.72 15.21 -0.63
C LEU A 258 -9.00 15.55 -1.40
N ILE A 259 -8.95 15.51 -2.73
CA ILE A 259 -10.08 15.84 -3.61
C ILE A 259 -11.25 14.89 -3.37
N ASN A 260 -10.95 13.63 -3.08
CA ASN A 260 -11.96 12.59 -2.86
C ASN A 260 -12.70 12.71 -1.53
N SER A 261 -12.39 13.70 -0.69
CA SER A 261 -13.15 13.94 0.54
C SER A 261 -13.30 15.43 0.79
N ARG A 262 -14.45 16.00 0.38
CA ARG A 262 -14.80 17.42 0.63
C ARG A 262 -14.67 17.78 2.11
N THR A 263 -15.09 16.89 2.99
CA THR A 263 -14.93 17.03 4.45
C THR A 263 -13.46 17.03 4.87
N ARG A 264 -12.63 16.12 4.35
CA ARG A 264 -11.19 16.09 4.66
C ARG A 264 -10.47 17.33 4.14
N ARG A 265 -10.82 17.79 2.93
CA ARG A 265 -10.32 19.03 2.35
C ARG A 265 -10.64 20.22 3.25
N PHE A 266 -11.90 20.39 3.63
CA PHE A 266 -12.34 21.45 4.55
C PHE A 266 -11.58 21.39 5.89
N LEU A 267 -11.49 20.21 6.51
CA LEU A 267 -10.76 20.03 7.77
C LEU A 267 -9.27 20.38 7.68
N ILE A 268 -8.64 20.10 6.53
CA ILE A 268 -7.23 20.45 6.29
C ILE A 268 -7.06 21.95 6.17
N TYR A 269 -7.87 22.63 5.35
CA TYR A 269 -7.82 24.08 5.23
C TYR A 269 -8.10 24.76 6.58
N LEU A 270 -9.11 24.28 7.31
CA LEU A 270 -9.45 24.79 8.64
C LEU A 270 -8.27 24.65 9.62
N LYS A 271 -7.59 23.50 9.63
CA LYS A 271 -6.41 23.29 10.49
C LYS A 271 -5.17 24.08 10.08
N MET A 272 -5.00 24.33 8.78
CA MET A 272 -3.90 25.18 8.31
C MET A 272 -4.13 26.64 8.73
N LEU A 273 -5.38 27.11 8.70
CA LEU A 273 -5.75 28.48 9.13
C LEU A 273 -5.79 28.62 10.66
N PHE A 274 -6.22 27.58 11.37
CA PHE A 274 -6.42 27.59 12.82
C PHE A 274 -5.83 26.31 13.47
N PRO A 275 -4.50 26.21 13.61
CA PRO A 275 -3.81 25.01 14.07
C PRO A 275 -4.11 24.59 15.52
N PHE A 276 -4.74 25.47 16.31
CA PHE A 276 -5.12 25.23 17.72
C PHE A 276 -6.50 24.59 17.89
N LEU A 277 -7.30 24.45 16.82
CA LEU A 277 -8.63 23.84 16.92
C LEU A 277 -8.51 22.35 17.27
N LYS A 278 -9.24 21.93 18.33
CA LYS A 278 -9.38 20.53 18.71
C LYS A 278 -10.05 19.73 17.58
N PRO A 279 -9.73 18.44 17.42
CA PRO A 279 -10.38 17.61 16.40
C PRO A 279 -11.90 17.56 16.61
N LEU A 280 -12.64 17.85 15.55
CA LEU A 280 -14.09 17.66 15.50
C LEU A 280 -14.37 16.15 15.58
N ARG A 281 -15.26 15.76 16.50
CA ARG A 281 -15.72 14.38 16.69
C ARG A 281 -16.53 13.89 15.50
#